data_AF-A0A1B1PTJ2-F1
#
_entry.id   AF-A0A1B1PTJ2-F1
#
_cell.length_a   1.000
_cell.length_b   1.000
_cell.length_c   1.000
_cell.angle_alpha   90.00
_cell.angle_beta   90.00
_cell.angle_gamma   90.00
#
_symmetry.space_group_name_H-M   'P 1'
#
loop_
_entity.id
_entity.type
_entity.pdbx_description
1 polymer ?
#
loop_
_entity_poly.entity_id
_entity_poly.type
_entity_poly.pdbx_seq_one_letter_code
_entity_poly.pdbx_strand_id
1 'polypeptide(L)'
;MQHPAYEADYTIYPNIDGIRTSAPWRLGDYLERGMLSEAMIYHLSDHFALAEQLVRSLSVMLGNCLDDDGSAIVLVEVNRAQAIAAGQKELRRLLRGAKRGGLSLSEVRDGLASLSTVFAKTPRDASLLPKALSTLAEAANFTDDIFTSIARLLDVPGAAAVLVPRDKRKVMDKRRQYVIESCCHVWLDDGRPLTYTTVSDGSKRGQRHGPLIEFIQAVVRMITQPSSELSGETIRVDIDHFRAEIEKPDPLFDPPEFKNGECADQYT
;
A
#
# COMPACT_ATOMS: atom_id res chain seq x y z
N MET A 1 39.62 0.29 19.84
CA MET A 1 38.45 -0.54 19.47
C MET A 1 37.29 0.40 19.21
N GLN A 2 36.96 0.64 17.94
CA GLN A 2 35.75 1.38 17.57
C GLN A 2 34.59 0.37 17.58
N HIS A 3 33.61 0.59 18.45
CA HIS A 3 32.34 -0.10 18.35
C HIS A 3 31.73 0.21 16.97
N PRO A 4 31.32 -0.78 16.17
CA PRO A 4 30.54 -0.48 14.98
C PRO A 4 29.25 0.17 15.47
N ALA A 5 29.01 1.41 15.02
CA ALA A 5 27.75 2.10 15.24
C ALA A 5 26.64 1.13 14.81
N TYR A 6 25.79 0.73 15.77
CA TYR A 6 24.64 -0.11 15.51
C TYR A 6 23.70 0.73 14.66
N GLU A 7 23.83 0.59 13.34
CA GLU A 7 22.99 1.28 12.38
C GLU A 7 21.56 0.84 12.67
N ALA A 8 20.73 1.78 13.14
CA ALA A 8 19.38 1.47 13.57
C ALA A 8 18.63 0.79 12.41
N ASP A 9 18.07 -0.39 12.68
CA ASP A 9 17.24 -1.07 11.71
C ASP A 9 15.97 -0.25 11.51
N TYR A 10 15.63 0.02 10.25
CA TYR A 10 14.51 0.89 9.88
C TYR A 10 13.61 0.20 8.85
N THR A 11 12.40 0.72 8.74
CA THR A 11 11.35 0.22 7.86
C THR A 11 11.08 1.22 6.76
N ILE A 12 10.83 0.73 5.56
CA ILE A 12 10.26 1.52 4.46
C ILE A 12 8.88 0.97 4.10
N TYR A 13 8.12 1.78 3.37
CA TYR A 13 6.80 1.46 2.90
C TYR A 13 6.75 1.61 1.37
N PRO A 14 7.25 0.64 0.59
CA PRO A 14 7.14 0.70 -0.84
C PRO A 14 5.73 0.27 -1.27
N ASN A 15 5.29 0.81 -2.40
CA ASN A 15 4.16 0.24 -3.13
C ASN A 15 4.62 -1.11 -3.74
N ILE A 16 3.80 -2.16 -3.59
CA ILE A 16 4.06 -3.49 -4.17
C ILE A 16 2.87 -3.90 -5.03
N ASP A 17 3.14 -4.25 -6.28
CA ASP A 17 2.11 -4.74 -7.21
C ASP A 17 1.66 -6.18 -6.89
N GLY A 18 0.48 -6.57 -7.38
CA GLY A 18 0.00 -7.96 -7.32
C GLY A 18 -0.62 -8.37 -5.98
N ILE A 19 -0.94 -7.39 -5.12
CA ILE A 19 -1.69 -7.64 -3.88
C ILE A 19 -3.15 -7.87 -4.22
N ARG A 20 -3.73 -8.92 -3.62
CA ARG A 20 -5.12 -9.31 -3.86
C ARG A 20 -6.05 -8.16 -3.46
N THR A 21 -6.81 -7.65 -4.42
CA THR A 21 -7.81 -6.63 -4.16
C THR A 21 -8.91 -7.17 -3.24
N SER A 22 -9.39 -6.32 -2.33
CA SER A 22 -10.40 -6.72 -1.35
C SER A 22 -11.81 -6.84 -1.95
N ALA A 23 -12.05 -6.14 -3.05
CA ALA A 23 -13.29 -6.15 -3.81
C ALA A 23 -12.97 -5.80 -5.29
N PRO A 24 -13.90 -6.03 -6.23
CA PRO A 24 -13.70 -5.65 -7.64
C PRO A 24 -13.93 -4.15 -7.81
N TRP A 25 -13.06 -3.33 -7.23
CA TRP A 25 -13.12 -1.88 -7.30
C TRP A 25 -13.05 -1.40 -8.74
N ARG A 26 -13.87 -0.41 -9.10
CA ARG A 26 -13.68 0.34 -10.34
C ARG A 26 -12.57 1.35 -10.05
N LEU A 27 -11.39 1.11 -10.63
CA LEU A 27 -10.22 1.98 -10.53
C LEU A 27 -10.14 2.91 -11.74
N GLY A 28 -9.57 4.11 -11.55
CA GLY A 28 -9.32 5.06 -12.63
C GLY A 28 -8.86 6.42 -12.11
N ASP A 29 -8.45 7.28 -13.04
CA ASP A 29 -8.12 8.67 -12.74
C ASP A 29 -9.38 9.53 -12.56
N TYR A 30 -9.74 9.79 -11.31
CA TYR A 30 -10.93 10.55 -10.93
C TYR A 30 -10.66 12.05 -10.69
N LEU A 31 -9.40 12.44 -10.43
CA LEU A 31 -8.99 13.81 -10.07
C LEU A 31 -9.95 14.48 -9.05
N GLU A 32 -10.07 15.80 -9.15
CA GLU A 32 -11.00 16.61 -8.36
C GLU A 32 -12.48 16.42 -8.75
N ARG A 33 -12.77 15.65 -9.82
CA ARG A 33 -14.17 15.39 -10.25
C ARG A 33 -14.86 14.36 -9.34
N GLY A 34 -14.07 13.49 -8.72
CA GLY A 34 -14.58 12.40 -7.90
C GLY A 34 -15.13 11.22 -8.70
N MET A 35 -15.45 10.16 -7.96
CA MET A 35 -15.82 8.84 -8.50
C MET A 35 -17.30 8.72 -8.91
N LEU A 36 -18.19 9.40 -8.20
CA LEU A 36 -19.64 9.27 -8.37
C LEU A 36 -20.16 10.21 -9.45
N SER A 37 -21.10 9.72 -10.27
CA SER A 37 -21.81 10.56 -11.24
C SER A 37 -22.87 11.44 -10.55
N GLU A 38 -23.30 12.50 -11.21
CA GLU A 38 -24.38 13.39 -10.72
C GLU A 38 -25.65 12.63 -10.33
N ALA A 39 -26.04 11.62 -11.11
CA ALA A 39 -27.21 10.79 -10.81
C ALA A 39 -27.01 9.94 -9.54
N MET A 40 -25.80 9.45 -9.30
CA MET A 40 -25.45 8.72 -8.08
C MET A 40 -25.42 9.65 -6.86
N ILE A 41 -24.87 10.84 -7.02
CA ILE A 41 -24.85 11.88 -5.97
C ILE A 41 -26.26 12.24 -5.56
N TYR A 42 -27.14 12.53 -6.52
CA TYR A 42 -28.55 12.81 -6.27
C TYR A 42 -29.23 11.64 -5.54
N HIS A 43 -29.02 10.41 -6.01
CA HIS A 43 -29.60 9.23 -5.39
C HIS A 43 -29.17 9.06 -3.93
N LEU A 44 -27.87 9.21 -3.62
CA LEU A 44 -27.37 9.08 -2.25
C LEU A 44 -27.86 10.22 -1.35
N SER A 45 -27.88 11.44 -1.86
CA SER A 45 -28.37 12.62 -1.13
C SER A 45 -29.85 12.46 -0.77
N ASP A 46 -30.69 12.10 -1.74
CA ASP A 46 -32.13 11.89 -1.55
C ASP A 46 -32.42 10.69 -0.64
N HIS A 47 -31.83 9.53 -0.93
CA HIS A 47 -32.15 8.29 -0.24
C HIS A 47 -31.71 8.27 1.23
N PHE A 48 -30.56 8.89 1.54
CA PHE A 48 -30.01 8.94 2.90
C PHE A 48 -30.24 10.29 3.59
N ALA A 49 -30.94 11.22 2.93
CA ALA A 49 -31.17 12.59 3.39
C ALA A 49 -29.87 13.32 3.79
N LEU A 50 -28.81 13.14 3.01
CA LEU A 50 -27.51 13.79 3.23
C LEU A 50 -27.43 15.09 2.42
N ALA A 51 -26.77 16.11 2.95
CA ALA A 51 -26.49 17.32 2.18
C ALA A 51 -25.69 16.97 0.91
N GLU A 52 -26.15 17.46 -0.26
CA GLU A 52 -25.53 17.14 -1.56
C GLU A 52 -24.02 17.48 -1.58
N GLN A 53 -23.63 18.59 -0.95
CA GLN A 53 -22.24 18.99 -0.83
C GLN A 53 -21.37 17.95 -0.11
N LEU A 54 -21.89 17.28 0.93
CA LEU A 54 -21.16 16.22 1.62
C LEU A 54 -21.00 15.00 0.72
N VAL A 55 -22.03 14.65 -0.08
CA VAL A 55 -21.95 13.55 -1.05
C VAL A 55 -20.96 13.85 -2.19
N ARG A 56 -20.84 15.12 -2.60
CA ARG A 56 -19.80 15.58 -3.55
C ARG A 56 -18.41 15.44 -2.95
N SER A 57 -18.21 15.87 -1.70
CA SER A 57 -16.93 15.65 -1.00
C SER A 57 -16.61 14.15 -0.86
N LEU A 58 -17.61 13.31 -0.55
CA LEU A 58 -17.46 11.86 -0.55
C LEU A 58 -17.00 11.34 -1.91
N SER A 59 -17.60 11.80 -3.01
CA SER A 59 -17.20 11.42 -4.37
C SER A 59 -15.71 11.66 -4.62
N VAL A 60 -15.17 12.81 -4.20
CA VAL A 60 -13.75 13.14 -4.32
C VAL A 60 -12.89 12.24 -3.45
N MET A 61 -13.25 12.04 -2.17
CA MET A 61 -12.52 11.13 -1.27
C MET A 61 -12.48 9.70 -1.82
N LEU A 62 -13.59 9.19 -2.34
CA LEU A 62 -13.67 7.88 -2.99
C LEU A 62 -12.80 7.83 -4.25
N GLY A 63 -12.74 8.90 -5.04
CA GLY A 63 -11.85 9.02 -6.19
C GLY A 63 -10.39 8.83 -5.77
N ASN A 64 -9.94 9.56 -4.76
CA ASN A 64 -8.59 9.43 -4.21
C ASN A 64 -8.31 8.02 -3.65
N CYS A 65 -9.32 7.36 -3.07
CA CYS A 65 -9.21 5.98 -2.60
C CYS A 65 -9.15 4.95 -3.74
N LEU A 66 -9.61 5.27 -4.94
CA LEU A 66 -9.75 4.33 -6.05
C LEU A 66 -8.88 4.70 -7.25
N ASP A 67 -7.93 5.59 -7.02
CA ASP A 67 -6.96 6.02 -8.02
C ASP A 67 -6.16 4.83 -8.58
N ASP A 68 -5.99 4.81 -9.90
CA ASP A 68 -5.37 3.71 -10.64
C ASP A 68 -3.84 3.69 -10.48
N ASP A 69 -3.22 4.84 -10.21
CA ASP A 69 -1.80 4.94 -9.88
C ASP A 69 -1.45 4.33 -8.51
N GLY A 70 -2.44 4.00 -7.68
CA GLY A 70 -2.36 3.05 -6.56
C GLY A 70 -1.29 3.31 -5.48
N SER A 71 -0.61 4.45 -5.55
CA SER A 71 0.71 4.67 -4.93
C SER A 71 0.67 4.76 -3.40
N ALA A 72 -0.47 5.15 -2.82
CA ALA A 72 -0.61 5.35 -1.37
C ALA A 72 -1.37 4.23 -0.64
N ILE A 73 -2.00 3.30 -1.35
CA ILE A 73 -3.02 2.40 -0.76
C ILE A 73 -2.51 0.97 -0.55
N VAL A 74 -1.31 0.69 -1.06
CA VAL A 74 -0.68 -0.63 -1.02
C VAL A 74 0.75 -0.49 -0.45
N LEU A 75 0.86 0.31 0.62
CA LEU A 75 2.11 0.48 1.35
C LEU A 75 2.41 -0.75 2.20
N VAL A 76 3.50 -1.44 1.88
CA VAL A 76 3.91 -2.65 2.58
C VAL A 76 5.01 -2.35 3.58
N GLU A 77 4.85 -2.78 4.82
CA GLU A 77 5.95 -2.71 5.80
C GLU A 77 7.12 -3.64 5.36
N VAL A 78 8.23 -3.03 4.93
CA VAL A 78 9.47 -3.74 4.58
C VAL A 78 10.56 -3.34 5.56
N ASN A 79 10.93 -4.27 6.43
CA ASN A 79 12.04 -4.10 7.36
C ASN A 79 13.39 -4.32 6.64
N ARG A 80 14.34 -3.41 6.85
CA ARG A 80 15.65 -3.43 6.18
C ARG A 80 16.43 -4.71 6.43
N ALA A 81 16.63 -5.11 7.68
CA ALA A 81 17.43 -6.30 8.00
C ALA A 81 16.86 -7.56 7.35
N GLN A 82 15.54 -7.73 7.38
CA GLN A 82 14.85 -8.86 6.74
C GLN A 82 14.99 -8.84 5.22
N ALA A 83 14.80 -7.67 4.59
CA ALA A 83 14.91 -7.51 3.15
C ALA A 83 16.33 -7.79 2.62
N ILE A 84 17.36 -7.33 3.35
CA ILE A 84 18.76 -7.62 3.04
C ILE A 84 19.05 -9.12 3.18
N ALA A 85 18.61 -9.75 4.27
CA ALA A 85 18.82 -11.18 4.48
C ALA A 85 18.14 -12.04 3.38
N ALA A 86 16.93 -11.65 2.97
CA ALA A 86 16.22 -12.27 1.86
C ALA A 86 16.97 -12.07 0.51
N GLY A 87 17.46 -10.86 0.24
CA GLY A 87 18.30 -10.56 -0.92
C GLY A 87 19.56 -11.42 -1.00
N GLN A 88 20.28 -11.57 0.12
CA GLN A 88 21.44 -12.45 0.17
C GLN A 88 21.09 -13.92 -0.06
N LYS A 89 19.95 -14.39 0.47
CA LYS A 89 19.49 -15.77 0.22
C LYS A 89 19.22 -15.99 -1.27
N GLU A 90 18.58 -15.03 -1.92
CA GLU A 90 18.26 -15.08 -3.34
C GLU A 90 19.51 -15.03 -4.22
N LEU A 91 20.43 -14.09 -3.95
CA LEU A 91 21.73 -14.03 -4.64
C LEU A 91 22.52 -15.35 -4.51
N ARG A 92 22.54 -15.99 -3.33
CA ARG A 92 23.17 -17.31 -3.15
C ARG A 92 22.45 -18.42 -3.93
N ARG A 93 21.13 -18.32 -4.13
CA ARG A 93 20.35 -19.26 -4.97
C ARG A 93 20.75 -19.09 -6.43
N LEU A 94 20.72 -17.85 -6.94
CA LEU A 94 21.07 -17.50 -8.31
C LEU A 94 22.51 -17.92 -8.64
N LEU A 95 23.47 -17.55 -7.81
CA LEU A 95 24.89 -17.88 -8.02
C LEU A 95 25.13 -19.40 -8.06
N ARG A 96 24.53 -20.15 -7.14
CA ARG A 96 24.67 -21.62 -7.10
C ARG A 96 23.96 -22.30 -8.26
N GLY A 97 22.77 -21.82 -8.62
CA GLY A 97 22.01 -22.35 -9.76
C GLY A 97 22.75 -22.14 -11.07
N ALA A 98 23.25 -20.93 -11.31
CA ALA A 98 24.04 -20.58 -12.49
C ALA A 98 25.31 -21.42 -12.60
N LYS A 99 26.11 -21.52 -11.52
CA LYS A 99 27.35 -22.32 -11.51
C LYS A 99 27.13 -23.82 -11.73
N ARG A 100 25.97 -24.34 -11.34
CA ARG A 100 25.62 -25.76 -11.50
C ARG A 100 24.92 -26.05 -12.82
N GLY A 101 24.73 -25.06 -13.68
CA GLY A 101 23.96 -25.20 -14.92
C GLY A 101 22.46 -25.44 -14.69
N GLY A 102 21.95 -25.18 -13.49
CA GLY A 102 20.55 -25.39 -13.12
C GLY A 102 19.66 -24.16 -13.35
N LEU A 103 20.23 -23.05 -13.83
CA LEU A 103 19.51 -21.84 -14.24
C LEU A 103 20.09 -21.33 -15.55
N SER A 104 19.22 -20.88 -16.43
CA SER A 104 19.55 -20.13 -17.65
C SER A 104 19.93 -18.67 -17.36
N LEU A 105 20.54 -18.00 -18.33
CA LEU A 105 20.87 -16.57 -18.23
C LEU A 105 19.62 -15.71 -17.99
N SER A 106 18.50 -16.02 -18.66
CA SER A 106 17.23 -15.31 -18.46
C SER A 106 16.72 -15.47 -17.04
N GLU A 107 16.74 -16.67 -16.46
CA GLU A 107 16.30 -16.88 -15.09
C GLU A 107 17.18 -16.15 -14.06
N VAL A 108 18.49 -16.05 -14.32
CA VAL A 108 19.40 -15.27 -13.46
C VAL A 108 19.13 -13.77 -13.59
N ARG A 109 18.93 -13.28 -14.82
CA ARG A 109 18.60 -11.88 -15.09
C ARG A 109 17.28 -11.50 -14.42
N ASP A 110 16.24 -12.29 -14.59
CA ASP A 110 14.91 -12.02 -14.03
C ASP A 110 14.97 -12.08 -12.49
N GLY A 111 15.76 -13.01 -11.94
CA GLY A 111 16.06 -13.05 -10.51
C GLY A 111 16.75 -11.78 -9.99
N LEU A 112 17.77 -11.28 -10.68
CA LEU A 112 18.42 -10.02 -10.30
C LEU A 112 17.51 -8.80 -10.49
N ALA A 113 16.69 -8.79 -11.54
CA ALA A 113 15.78 -7.69 -11.84
C ALA A 113 14.68 -7.54 -10.76
N SER A 114 14.38 -8.61 -10.01
CA SER A 114 13.46 -8.57 -8.87
C SER A 114 14.04 -7.94 -7.60
N LEU A 115 15.35 -7.63 -7.57
CA LEU A 115 16.04 -7.07 -6.40
C LEU A 115 16.01 -5.53 -6.44
N SER A 116 16.10 -4.91 -5.25
CA SER A 116 16.10 -3.45 -5.07
C SER A 116 17.39 -2.95 -4.42
N THR A 117 17.81 -1.74 -4.78
CA THR A 117 18.97 -1.04 -4.23
C THR A 117 18.62 -0.09 -3.08
N VAL A 118 17.35 -0.02 -2.67
CA VAL A 118 16.84 1.00 -1.71
C VAL A 118 17.55 1.01 -0.35
N PHE A 119 18.20 -0.10 0.03
CA PHE A 119 18.95 -0.23 1.29
C PHE A 119 20.47 -0.13 1.12
N ALA A 120 20.96 0.24 -0.06
CA ALA A 120 22.37 0.47 -0.32
C ALA A 120 22.86 1.68 0.49
N LYS A 121 24.01 1.53 1.15
CA LYS A 121 24.56 2.57 2.03
C LYS A 121 25.10 3.79 1.27
N THR A 122 25.59 3.55 0.06
CA THR A 122 26.20 4.58 -0.78
C THR A 122 25.73 4.47 -2.22
N PRO A 123 25.80 5.55 -3.01
CA PRO A 123 25.54 5.50 -4.45
C PRO A 123 26.44 4.48 -5.18
N ARG A 124 27.67 4.29 -4.67
CA ARG A 124 28.61 3.29 -5.19
C ARG A 124 28.09 1.87 -4.99
N ASP A 125 27.53 1.58 -3.83
CA ASP A 125 26.95 0.26 -3.54
C ASP A 125 25.66 0.04 -4.34
N ALA A 126 24.82 1.07 -4.47
CA ALA A 126 23.61 1.05 -5.28
C ALA A 126 23.90 0.77 -6.77
N SER A 127 25.07 1.20 -7.28
CA SER A 127 25.47 0.97 -8.67
C SER A 127 25.81 -0.49 -9.00
N LEU A 128 26.02 -1.35 -8.00
CA LEU A 128 26.45 -2.73 -8.21
C LEU A 128 25.38 -3.59 -8.91
N LEU A 129 24.11 -3.44 -8.53
CA LEU A 129 23.02 -4.23 -9.09
C LEU A 129 22.74 -3.87 -10.56
N PRO A 130 22.57 -2.59 -10.94
CA PRO A 130 22.45 -2.19 -12.35
C PRO A 130 23.64 -2.64 -13.20
N LYS A 131 24.86 -2.58 -12.65
CA LYS A 131 26.06 -3.06 -13.36
C LYS A 131 25.99 -4.56 -13.62
N ALA A 132 25.61 -5.37 -12.63
CA ALA A 132 25.45 -6.82 -12.80
C ALA A 132 24.37 -7.16 -13.85
N LEU A 133 23.26 -6.43 -13.87
CA LEU A 133 22.20 -6.57 -14.87
C LEU A 133 22.71 -6.23 -16.29
N SER A 134 23.46 -5.14 -16.46
CA SER A 134 24.08 -4.78 -17.74
C SER A 134 25.05 -5.85 -18.23
N THR A 135 25.92 -6.37 -17.36
CA THR A 135 26.82 -7.48 -17.71
C THR A 135 26.06 -8.73 -18.17
N LEU A 136 24.92 -9.05 -17.55
CA LEU A 136 24.06 -10.16 -17.96
C LEU A 136 23.34 -9.90 -19.29
N ALA A 137 22.92 -8.67 -19.55
CA ALA A 137 22.20 -8.31 -20.78
C ALA A 137 23.08 -8.44 -22.03
N GLU A 138 24.38 -8.20 -21.90
CA GLU A 138 25.35 -8.28 -23.01
C GLU A 138 25.92 -9.69 -23.22
N ALA A 139 25.66 -10.61 -22.29
CA ALA A 139 26.27 -11.93 -22.29
C ALA A 139 25.49 -12.95 -23.14
N ALA A 140 26.19 -13.64 -24.04
CA ALA A 140 25.64 -14.78 -24.78
C ALA A 140 25.67 -16.09 -23.96
N ASN A 141 26.59 -16.20 -23.00
CA ASN A 141 26.79 -17.36 -22.12
C ASN A 141 27.21 -16.88 -20.72
N PHE A 142 27.18 -17.77 -19.72
CA PHE A 142 27.75 -17.45 -18.42
C PHE A 142 29.26 -17.21 -18.52
N THR A 143 29.72 -16.11 -17.92
CA THR A 143 31.13 -15.72 -17.85
C THR A 143 31.56 -15.55 -16.39
N ASP A 144 32.88 -15.58 -16.14
CA ASP A 144 33.43 -15.31 -14.82
C ASP A 144 33.08 -13.91 -14.31
N ASP A 145 32.90 -12.94 -15.22
CA ASP A 145 32.47 -11.58 -14.88
C ASP A 145 31.06 -11.54 -14.29
N ILE A 146 30.14 -12.39 -14.79
CA ILE A 146 28.79 -12.53 -14.22
C ILE A 146 28.89 -13.09 -12.80
N PHE A 147 29.64 -14.17 -12.61
CA PHE A 147 29.79 -14.78 -11.29
C PHE A 147 30.44 -13.83 -10.30
N THR A 148 31.45 -13.08 -10.74
CA THR A 148 32.14 -12.06 -9.94
C THR A 148 31.21 -10.92 -9.58
N SER A 149 30.36 -10.46 -10.51
CA SER A 149 29.39 -9.41 -10.25
C SER A 149 28.33 -9.82 -9.23
N ILE A 150 27.80 -11.04 -9.31
CA ILE A 150 26.84 -11.57 -8.33
C ILE A 150 27.52 -11.81 -6.97
N ALA A 151 28.76 -12.31 -6.95
CA ALA A 151 29.51 -12.48 -5.71
C ALA A 151 29.77 -11.14 -5.01
N ARG A 152 30.09 -10.09 -5.77
CA ARG A 152 30.28 -8.75 -5.24
C ARG A 152 29.01 -8.17 -4.61
N LEU A 153 27.83 -8.50 -5.13
CA LEU A 153 26.55 -8.13 -4.49
C LEU A 153 26.35 -8.84 -3.14
N LEU A 154 26.89 -10.05 -2.96
CA LEU A 154 26.84 -10.76 -1.69
C LEU A 154 27.75 -10.13 -0.62
N ASP A 155 28.88 -9.56 -1.05
CA ASP A 155 29.88 -8.95 -0.17
C ASP A 155 29.48 -7.55 0.34
N VAL A 156 28.46 -6.94 -0.28
CA VAL A 156 27.99 -5.59 0.07
C VAL A 156 26.52 -5.64 0.54
N PRO A 157 26.28 -5.76 1.86
CA PRO A 157 24.93 -5.77 2.41
C PRO A 157 24.13 -4.53 2.01
N GLY A 158 22.89 -4.72 1.53
CA GLY A 158 22.01 -3.63 1.09
C GLY A 158 22.14 -3.26 -0.38
N ALA A 159 23.23 -3.66 -1.07
CA ALA A 159 23.39 -3.40 -2.52
C ALA A 159 22.32 -4.09 -3.38
N ALA A 160 21.75 -5.19 -2.89
CA ALA A 160 20.60 -5.84 -3.46
C ALA A 160 19.75 -6.49 -2.35
N ALA A 161 18.50 -6.06 -2.24
CA ALA A 161 17.53 -6.52 -1.26
C ALA A 161 16.26 -7.05 -1.94
N VAL A 162 15.59 -7.99 -1.29
CA VAL A 162 14.25 -8.43 -1.73
C VAL A 162 13.24 -7.64 -0.92
N LEU A 163 12.41 -6.84 -1.60
CA LEU A 163 11.31 -6.09 -0.97
C LEU A 163 10.14 -7.05 -0.76
N VAL A 164 10.25 -7.89 0.25
CA VAL A 164 9.14 -8.71 0.72
C VAL A 164 8.51 -8.09 1.94
N PRO A 165 7.16 -8.11 2.03
CA PRO A 165 6.46 -7.79 3.25
C PRO A 165 7.02 -8.54 4.45
N ARG A 166 7.19 -7.83 5.57
CA ARG A 166 7.50 -8.42 6.88
C ARG A 166 6.50 -9.52 7.25
N ASP A 167 5.22 -9.27 6.96
CA ASP A 167 4.15 -10.24 7.12
C ASP A 167 3.21 -10.18 5.92
N LYS A 168 3.31 -11.17 5.02
CA LYS A 168 2.45 -11.28 3.83
C LYS A 168 0.96 -11.38 4.18
N ARG A 169 0.60 -11.78 5.42
CA ARG A 169 -0.79 -11.84 5.87
C ARG A 169 -1.35 -10.47 6.25
N LYS A 170 -0.49 -9.50 6.53
CA LYS A 170 -0.85 -8.11 6.86
C LYS A 170 -0.84 -7.17 5.67
N VAL A 171 -0.40 -7.67 4.52
CA VAL A 171 -0.44 -6.96 3.25
C VAL A 171 -1.88 -6.97 2.76
N MET A 172 -2.56 -5.85 2.96
CA MET A 172 -3.97 -5.72 2.61
C MET A 172 -4.17 -4.53 1.70
N ASP A 173 -5.01 -4.71 0.69
CA ASP A 173 -5.60 -3.61 -0.08
C ASP A 173 -6.38 -2.71 0.87
N LYS A 174 -5.83 -1.53 1.20
CA LYS A 174 -6.44 -0.58 2.13
C LYS A 174 -7.61 0.20 1.52
N ARG A 175 -7.90 0.03 0.22
CA ARG A 175 -9.00 0.74 -0.46
C ARG A 175 -10.32 0.52 0.25
N ARG A 176 -10.58 -0.71 0.69
CA ARG A 176 -11.79 -1.04 1.46
C ARG A 176 -11.91 -0.19 2.72
N GLN A 177 -10.83 -0.13 3.49
CA GLN A 177 -10.78 0.60 4.75
C GLN A 177 -11.03 2.09 4.47
N TYR A 178 -10.28 2.70 3.55
CA TYR A 178 -10.43 4.13 3.23
C TYR A 178 -11.79 4.50 2.63
N VAL A 179 -12.38 3.62 1.81
CA VAL A 179 -13.76 3.79 1.32
C VAL A 179 -14.75 3.85 2.48
N ILE A 180 -14.62 2.92 3.44
CA ILE A 180 -15.51 2.86 4.62
C ILE A 180 -15.29 4.07 5.53
N GLU A 181 -14.04 4.47 5.77
CA GLU A 181 -13.68 5.64 6.58
C GLU A 181 -14.20 6.93 5.94
N SER A 182 -14.07 7.09 4.62
CA SER A 182 -14.62 8.24 3.88
C SER A 182 -16.14 8.35 4.06
N CYS A 183 -16.85 7.23 4.00
CA CYS A 183 -18.29 7.18 4.30
C CYS A 183 -18.57 7.57 5.76
N CYS A 184 -17.75 7.12 6.71
CA CYS A 184 -17.91 7.44 8.14
C CYS A 184 -17.66 8.93 8.44
N HIS A 185 -16.65 9.55 7.80
CA HIS A 185 -16.39 10.98 7.89
C HIS A 185 -17.61 11.79 7.44
N VAL A 186 -18.13 11.52 6.24
CA VAL A 186 -19.33 12.20 5.72
C VAL A 186 -20.55 12.00 6.60
N TRP A 187 -20.69 10.80 7.19
CA TRP A 187 -21.78 10.51 8.11
C TRP A 187 -21.67 11.33 9.41
N LEU A 188 -20.46 11.49 9.95
CA LEU A 188 -20.19 12.32 11.12
C LEU A 188 -20.35 13.82 10.82
N ASP A 189 -19.91 14.27 9.64
CA ASP A 189 -20.03 15.68 9.22
C ASP A 189 -21.50 16.10 9.04
N ASP A 190 -22.40 15.15 8.70
CA ASP A 190 -23.86 15.35 8.71
C ASP A 190 -24.46 15.33 10.13
N GLY A 191 -23.62 15.23 11.18
CA GLY A 191 -24.03 15.20 12.58
C GLY A 191 -24.62 13.87 13.05
N ARG A 192 -24.43 12.79 12.29
CA ARG A 192 -25.02 11.48 12.60
C ARG A 192 -24.06 10.57 13.36
N PRO A 193 -24.53 9.85 14.38
CA PRO A 193 -23.66 8.95 15.12
C PRO A 193 -23.33 7.71 14.28
N LEU A 194 -22.07 7.26 14.35
CA LEU A 194 -21.64 5.98 13.80
C LEU A 194 -22.35 4.89 14.60
N THR A 195 -23.39 4.26 14.07
CA THR A 195 -24.16 3.20 14.76
C THR A 195 -24.50 2.07 13.80
N TYR A 196 -24.62 0.86 14.34
CA TYR A 196 -25.03 -0.34 13.61
C TYR A 196 -25.76 -1.29 14.56
N THR A 197 -26.56 -2.21 14.02
CA THR A 197 -27.33 -3.16 14.82
C THR A 197 -26.43 -4.18 15.53
N THR A 198 -26.64 -4.36 16.83
CA THR A 198 -25.93 -5.36 17.65
C THR A 198 -26.60 -6.73 17.64
N VAL A 199 -27.81 -6.85 17.09
CA VAL A 199 -28.59 -8.10 17.03
C VAL A 199 -28.32 -8.83 15.72
N SER A 200 -27.78 -10.05 15.79
CA SER A 200 -27.81 -10.98 14.65
C SER A 200 -29.20 -11.56 14.60
N ASP A 201 -29.95 -11.28 13.54
CA ASP A 201 -31.36 -11.65 13.40
C ASP A 201 -31.60 -13.15 13.15
N GLY A 202 -30.65 -14.04 13.46
CA GLY A 202 -30.77 -15.51 13.42
C GLY A 202 -31.15 -16.15 12.07
N SER A 203 -31.66 -15.36 11.11
CA SER A 203 -32.23 -15.78 9.84
C SER A 203 -31.15 -15.88 8.77
N LYS A 204 -30.07 -15.10 8.93
CA LYS A 204 -28.83 -15.19 8.16
C LYS A 204 -27.68 -14.92 9.12
N ARG A 205 -26.87 -15.93 9.45
CA ARG A 205 -25.65 -15.76 10.25
C ARG A 205 -24.82 -14.58 9.67
N GLY A 206 -24.73 -13.46 10.39
CA GLY A 206 -23.69 -12.46 10.18
C GLY A 206 -24.02 -11.20 9.35
N GLN A 207 -25.27 -10.91 9.01
CA GLN A 207 -25.57 -9.59 8.44
C GLN A 207 -25.85 -8.60 9.57
N ARG A 208 -24.89 -7.70 9.81
CA ARG A 208 -25.08 -6.45 10.56
C ARG A 208 -25.81 -5.47 9.63
N HIS A 209 -26.73 -4.69 10.16
CA HIS A 209 -27.52 -3.72 9.38
C HIS A 209 -27.58 -2.37 10.11
N GLY A 210 -28.26 -1.41 9.51
CA GLY A 210 -28.46 -0.08 10.06
C GLY A 210 -28.12 1.00 9.03
N PRO A 211 -28.54 2.25 9.28
CA PRO A 211 -28.49 3.31 8.27
C PRO A 211 -27.08 3.55 7.69
N LEU A 212 -26.04 3.52 8.53
CA LEU A 212 -24.66 3.69 8.08
C LEU A 212 -24.17 2.48 7.25
N ILE A 213 -24.51 1.26 7.65
CA ILE A 213 -24.13 0.06 6.88
C ILE A 213 -24.85 0.05 5.52
N GLU A 214 -26.12 0.42 5.48
CA GLU A 214 -26.91 0.52 4.24
C GLU A 214 -26.34 1.61 3.31
N PHE A 215 -25.94 2.75 3.87
CA PHE A 215 -25.24 3.80 3.15
C PHE A 215 -23.92 3.33 2.55
N ILE A 216 -23.07 2.69 3.35
CA ILE A 216 -21.79 2.13 2.89
C ILE A 216 -22.03 1.10 1.77
N GLN A 217 -23.03 0.23 1.91
CA GLN A 217 -23.35 -0.76 0.87
C GLN A 217 -23.83 -0.10 -0.42
N ALA A 218 -24.66 0.94 -0.33
CA ALA A 218 -25.10 1.68 -1.51
C ALA A 218 -23.91 2.28 -2.26
N VAL A 219 -22.97 2.91 -1.54
CA VAL A 219 -21.73 3.43 -2.09
C VAL A 219 -20.89 2.31 -2.73
N VAL A 220 -20.64 1.20 -2.00
CA VAL A 220 -19.86 0.06 -2.50
C VAL A 220 -20.43 -0.50 -3.81
N ARG A 221 -21.76 -0.64 -3.93
CA ARG A 221 -22.40 -1.12 -5.16
C ARG A 221 -22.18 -0.20 -6.35
N MET A 222 -22.06 1.12 -6.12
CA MET A 222 -21.82 2.12 -7.17
C MET A 222 -20.36 2.12 -7.66
N ILE A 223 -19.42 1.77 -6.78
CA ILE A 223 -17.96 1.85 -7.03
C ILE A 223 -17.29 0.51 -7.33
N THR A 224 -18.08 -0.57 -7.48
CA THR A 224 -17.57 -1.91 -7.84
C THR A 224 -18.05 -2.38 -9.21
N GLN A 225 -17.23 -3.18 -9.90
CA GLN A 225 -17.53 -3.72 -11.23
C GLN A 225 -17.01 -5.17 -11.38
N PRO A 226 -17.89 -6.19 -11.41
CA PRO A 226 -19.36 -6.09 -11.31
C PRO A 226 -19.81 -5.56 -9.95
N SER A 227 -21.02 -5.00 -9.90
CA SER A 227 -21.58 -4.49 -8.64
C SER A 227 -21.60 -5.60 -7.59
N SER A 228 -21.06 -5.31 -6.41
CA SER A 228 -20.87 -6.27 -5.33
C SER A 228 -21.18 -5.62 -3.98
N GLU A 229 -21.25 -6.45 -2.94
CA GLU A 229 -21.45 -6.01 -1.56
C GLU A 229 -20.32 -6.52 -0.68
N LEU A 230 -20.00 -5.76 0.38
CA LEU A 230 -19.11 -6.24 1.43
C LEU A 230 -19.91 -7.05 2.47
N SER A 231 -19.24 -7.85 3.29
CA SER A 231 -19.93 -8.47 4.42
C SER A 231 -20.23 -7.40 5.49
N GLY A 232 -21.40 -7.44 6.12
CA GLY A 232 -21.75 -6.50 7.20
C GLY A 232 -20.76 -6.57 8.38
N GLU A 233 -20.17 -7.73 8.62
CA GLU A 233 -19.13 -7.92 9.63
C GLU A 233 -17.79 -7.25 9.23
N THR A 234 -17.43 -7.26 7.94
CA THR A 234 -16.28 -6.50 7.43
C THR A 234 -16.49 -5.01 7.63
N ILE A 235 -17.66 -4.49 7.26
CA ILE A 235 -18.00 -3.09 7.45
C ILE A 235 -17.94 -2.71 8.94
N ARG A 236 -18.47 -3.55 9.82
CA ARG A 236 -18.40 -3.34 11.28
C ARG A 236 -16.97 -3.20 11.78
N VAL A 237 -16.09 -4.14 11.40
CA VAL A 237 -14.68 -4.14 11.83
C VAL A 237 -13.98 -2.85 11.41
N ASP A 238 -14.20 -2.40 10.17
CA ASP A 238 -13.58 -1.17 9.65
C ASP A 238 -14.19 0.09 10.32
N ILE A 239 -15.50 0.11 10.63
CA ILE A 239 -16.12 1.17 11.45
C ILE A 239 -15.51 1.23 12.86
N ASP A 240 -15.28 0.08 13.50
CA ASP A 240 -14.70 0.04 14.84
C ASP A 240 -13.23 0.46 14.84
N HIS A 241 -12.47 0.13 13.78
CA HIS A 241 -11.13 0.66 13.54
C HIS A 241 -11.16 2.19 13.46
N PHE A 242 -12.04 2.75 12.63
CA PHE A 242 -12.19 4.19 12.46
C PHE A 242 -12.54 4.90 13.78
N ARG A 243 -13.44 4.32 14.60
CA ARG A 243 -13.75 4.86 15.94
C ARG A 243 -12.51 4.89 16.83
N ALA A 244 -11.73 3.82 16.83
CA ALA A 244 -10.52 3.74 17.64
C ALA A 244 -9.48 4.78 17.20
N GLU A 245 -9.37 5.05 15.90
CA GLU A 245 -8.48 6.09 15.36
C GLU A 245 -8.93 7.51 15.75
N ILE A 246 -10.25 7.80 15.77
CA ILE A 246 -10.77 9.06 16.29
C ILE A 246 -10.46 9.24 17.78
N GLU A 247 -10.60 8.17 18.58
CA GLU A 247 -10.34 8.22 20.03
C GLU A 247 -8.84 8.30 20.35
N LYS A 248 -7.99 7.74 19.49
CA LYS A 248 -6.53 7.71 19.64
C LYS A 248 -5.88 7.91 18.26
N PRO A 249 -5.69 9.16 17.83
CA PRO A 249 -5.01 9.45 16.59
C PRO A 249 -3.62 8.81 16.61
N ASP A 250 -3.25 8.09 15.55
CA ASP A 250 -1.90 7.55 15.43
C ASP A 250 -0.93 8.73 15.20
N PRO A 251 0.05 8.98 16.08
CA PRO A 251 0.99 10.10 15.95
C PRO A 251 1.87 10.02 14.68
N LEU A 252 1.88 8.89 13.96
CA LEU A 252 2.52 8.78 12.63
C LEU A 252 1.77 9.51 11.52
N PHE A 253 0.49 9.86 11.72
CA PHE A 253 -0.36 10.55 10.76
C PHE A 253 -0.79 11.94 11.22
N ASP A 254 -0.21 12.45 12.31
CA ASP A 254 -0.33 13.87 12.63
C ASP A 254 0.20 14.67 11.43
N PRO A 255 -0.59 15.61 10.86
CA PRO A 255 -0.06 16.51 9.86
C PRO A 255 1.16 17.20 10.46
N PRO A 256 2.29 17.30 9.73
CA PRO A 256 3.48 17.92 10.28
C PRO A 256 3.12 19.28 10.85
N GLU A 257 3.45 19.52 12.11
CA GLU A 257 3.30 20.83 12.73
C GLU A 257 4.18 21.83 11.96
N PHE A 258 3.62 22.46 10.94
CA PHE A 258 4.18 23.68 10.41
C PHE A 258 3.97 24.73 11.48
N LYS A 259 5.04 25.04 12.21
CA LYS A 259 5.07 26.19 13.11
C LYS A 259 4.71 27.44 12.30
N ASN A 260 3.45 27.85 12.39
CA ASN A 260 3.00 29.16 11.93
C ASN A 260 3.73 30.20 12.77
N GLY A 261 4.84 30.77 12.28
CA GLY A 261 5.55 31.79 13.04
C GLY A 261 6.94 32.23 12.62
N GLU A 262 7.55 31.73 11.54
CA GLU A 262 8.81 32.30 11.04
C GLU A 262 8.67 32.69 9.57
N CYS A 263 7.91 33.76 9.34
CA CYS A 263 7.97 34.51 8.10
C CYS A 263 8.69 35.83 8.36
N ALA A 264 9.65 36.12 7.48
CA ALA A 264 10.37 37.38 7.26
C ALA A 264 11.40 37.80 8.32
N ASP A 265 12.69 37.62 7.98
CA ASP A 265 13.63 38.75 7.78
C ASP A 265 15.08 38.25 7.75
N GLN A 266 15.52 37.64 6.65
CA GLN A 266 16.96 37.51 6.36
C GLN A 266 17.25 37.55 4.86
N TYR A 267 16.97 38.69 4.22
CA TYR A 267 17.78 39.20 3.10
C TYR A 267 17.79 40.72 3.18
N THR A 268 18.76 41.26 3.92
CA THR A 268 19.31 42.59 3.66
C THR A 268 20.54 42.42 2.80
#